data_AF-A0A7V9QQR7-F1
#
_entry.id   AF-A0A7V9QQR7-F1
#
_cell.length_a   1.000
_cell.length_b   1.000
_cell.length_c   1.000
_cell.angle_alpha   90.00
_cell.angle_beta   90.00
_cell.angle_gamma   90.00
#
_symmetry.space_group_name_H-M   'P 1'
#
loop_
_entity.id
_entity.type
_entity.pdbx_description
1 polymer ?
#
loop_
_entity_poly.entity_id
_entity_poly.type
_entity_poly.pdbx_seq_one_letter_code
_entity_poly.pdbx_strand_id
1 'polypeptide(L)'
;MSAKRAARFALLVGTVLIGVAYGSAFRTGGAPEWAPWLLATGIPVSSVGIMIMGALRERARIGRLALPFAIVAILHTAGFALALGLPATENANSSLFLGLPLRAAIVVYGIGLIPTLILPVAYALTFDTQTLSEEDVQKARALGAAYRKAD
;
A
#
# COMPACT_ATOMS: atom_id res chain seq x y z
N MET A 1 -6.10 21.74 2.27
CA MET A 1 -6.66 20.48 2.83
C MET A 1 -5.62 19.86 3.76
N SER A 2 -5.97 19.37 4.96
CA SER A 2 -4.98 18.71 5.83
C SER A 2 -4.55 17.36 5.25
N ALA A 3 -3.33 16.91 5.55
CA ALA A 3 -2.82 15.63 5.04
C ALA A 3 -3.72 14.44 5.43
N LYS A 4 -4.30 14.45 6.64
CA LYS A 4 -5.30 13.46 7.08
C LYS A 4 -6.58 13.49 6.23
N ARG A 5 -7.09 14.69 5.89
CA ARG A 5 -8.26 14.82 5.00
C ARG A 5 -7.94 14.32 3.59
N ALA A 6 -6.77 14.66 3.06
CA ALA A 6 -6.29 14.18 1.76
C ALA A 6 -6.21 12.64 1.72
N ALA A 7 -5.61 12.02 2.75
CA ALA A 7 -5.46 10.58 2.83
C ALA A 7 -6.80 9.83 2.95
N ARG A 8 -7.74 10.36 3.75
CA ARG A 8 -9.11 9.81 3.83
C ARG A 8 -9.85 9.92 2.52
N PHE A 9 -9.73 11.06 1.84
CA PHE A 9 -10.36 11.26 0.55
C PHE A 9 -9.77 10.31 -0.51
N ALA A 10 -8.44 10.18 -0.57
CA ALA A 10 -7.77 9.22 -1.43
C ALA A 10 -8.24 7.78 -1.15
N LEU A 11 -8.30 7.38 0.13
CA LEU A 11 -8.79 6.06 0.51
C LEU A 11 -10.23 5.84 0.04
N LEU A 12 -11.13 6.80 0.27
CA LEU A 12 -12.52 6.74 -0.18
C LEU A 12 -12.60 6.59 -1.70
N VAL A 13 -11.91 7.45 -2.45
CA VAL A 13 -11.90 7.41 -3.92
C VAL A 13 -11.37 6.07 -4.41
N GLY A 14 -10.22 5.62 -3.92
CA GLY A 14 -9.63 4.35 -4.32
C GLY A 14 -10.55 3.16 -4.03
N THR A 15 -11.20 3.14 -2.86
CA THR A 15 -12.17 2.10 -2.50
C THR A 15 -13.39 2.12 -3.42
N VAL A 16 -13.91 3.30 -3.78
CA VAL A 16 -15.00 3.42 -4.76
C VAL A 16 -14.57 2.90 -6.13
N LEU A 17 -13.38 3.25 -6.61
CA LEU A 17 -12.87 2.75 -7.90
C LEU A 17 -12.76 1.22 -7.90
N ILE A 18 -12.20 0.63 -6.84
CA ILE A 18 -12.11 -0.83 -6.68
C ILE A 18 -13.51 -1.46 -6.63
N GLY A 19 -14.44 -0.86 -5.89
CA GLY A 19 -15.81 -1.33 -5.78
C GLY A 19 -16.55 -1.31 -7.11
N VAL A 20 -16.41 -0.23 -7.90
CA VAL A 20 -16.97 -0.13 -9.25
C VAL A 20 -16.35 -1.15 -10.18
N ALA A 21 -15.03 -1.37 -10.10
CA ALA A 21 -14.34 -2.36 -10.91
C ALA A 21 -14.87 -3.78 -10.65
N TYR A 22 -14.93 -4.20 -9.38
CA TYR A 22 -15.50 -5.50 -9.03
C TYR A 22 -16.99 -5.59 -9.35
N GLY A 23 -17.76 -4.54 -9.05
CA GLY A 23 -19.19 -4.47 -9.36
C GLY A 23 -19.48 -4.63 -10.85
N SER A 24 -18.57 -4.17 -11.71
CA SER A 24 -18.69 -4.30 -13.16
C SER A 24 -18.65 -5.76 -13.65
N ALA A 25 -18.10 -6.69 -12.86
CA ALA A 25 -18.05 -8.11 -13.20
C ALA A 25 -19.46 -8.76 -13.23
N PHE A 26 -20.45 -8.15 -12.58
CA PHE A 26 -21.84 -8.63 -12.57
C PHE A 26 -22.66 -8.18 -13.78
N ARG A 27 -22.06 -7.46 -14.74
CA ARG A 27 -22.74 -7.06 -15.98
C ARG A 27 -22.89 -8.27 -16.90
N THR A 28 -24.04 -8.35 -17.57
CA THR A 28 -24.27 -9.30 -18.67
C THR A 28 -23.28 -9.01 -19.79
N GLY A 29 -22.42 -9.98 -20.12
CA GLY A 29 -21.35 -9.83 -21.13
C GLY A 29 -19.92 -9.80 -20.55
N GLY A 30 -19.77 -9.87 -19.23
CA GLY A 30 -18.47 -9.91 -18.56
C GLY A 30 -17.94 -8.53 -18.16
N ALA A 31 -16.72 -8.53 -17.60
CA ALA A 31 -16.11 -7.29 -17.12
C ALA A 31 -15.68 -6.39 -18.30
N PRO A 32 -16.02 -5.10 -18.27
CA PRO A 32 -15.61 -4.15 -19.30
C PRO A 32 -14.11 -3.84 -19.23
N GLU A 33 -13.51 -3.45 -20.37
CA GLU A 33 -12.06 -3.21 -20.51
C GLU A 33 -11.50 -2.10 -19.61
N TRP A 34 -12.33 -1.17 -19.14
CA TRP A 34 -11.92 -0.13 -18.19
C TRP A 34 -11.79 -0.64 -16.75
N ALA A 35 -12.40 -1.78 -16.40
CA ALA A 35 -12.44 -2.26 -15.02
C ALA A 35 -11.04 -2.59 -14.46
N PRO A 36 -10.13 -3.25 -15.20
CA PRO A 36 -8.76 -3.44 -14.73
C PRO A 36 -8.02 -2.13 -14.50
N TRP A 37 -8.28 -1.08 -15.29
CA TRP A 37 -7.68 0.25 -15.09
C TRP A 37 -8.16 0.92 -13.81
N LEU A 38 -9.42 0.73 -13.42
CA LEU A 38 -9.92 1.20 -12.13
C LEU A 38 -9.24 0.47 -10.96
N LEU A 39 -8.93 -0.82 -11.08
CA LEU A 39 -8.13 -1.56 -10.09
C LEU A 39 -6.69 -1.04 -10.05
N ALA A 40 -6.06 -0.89 -11.21
CA ALA A 40 -4.70 -0.40 -11.37
C ALA A 40 -4.48 1.00 -10.77
N THR A 41 -5.50 1.85 -10.76
CA THR A 41 -5.45 3.17 -10.12
C THR A 41 -5.95 3.14 -8.68
N GLY A 42 -7.06 2.44 -8.41
CA GLY A 42 -7.69 2.41 -7.08
C GLY A 42 -6.81 1.77 -6.03
N ILE A 43 -6.10 0.67 -6.35
CA ILE A 43 -5.22 -0.03 -5.40
C ILE A 43 -4.06 0.86 -4.94
N PRO A 44 -3.23 1.46 -5.81
CA PRO A 44 -2.18 2.38 -5.37
C PRO A 44 -2.73 3.57 -4.57
N VAL A 45 -3.85 4.18 -5.03
CA VAL A 45 -4.45 5.35 -4.36
C VAL A 45 -4.92 5.00 -2.95
N SER A 46 -5.63 3.88 -2.76
CA SER A 46 -6.03 3.40 -1.43
C SER A 46 -4.82 3.04 -0.58
N SER A 47 -3.82 2.37 -1.14
CA SER A 47 -2.62 1.95 -0.43
C SER A 47 -1.84 3.16 0.11
N VAL A 48 -1.65 4.20 -0.70
CA VAL A 48 -1.04 5.47 -0.27
C VAL A 48 -1.87 6.14 0.82
N GLY A 49 -3.20 6.16 0.68
CA GLY A 49 -4.10 6.69 1.71
C GLY A 49 -3.91 5.98 3.06
N ILE A 50 -3.83 4.64 3.05
CA ILE A 50 -3.60 3.82 4.25
C ILE A 50 -2.22 4.09 4.84
N MET A 51 -1.16 4.09 4.03
CA MET A 51 0.21 4.36 4.48
C MET A 51 0.32 5.72 5.18
N ILE A 52 -0.26 6.77 4.57
CA ILE A 52 -0.26 8.12 5.13
C ILE A 52 -1.07 8.17 6.43
N MET A 53 -2.26 7.55 6.47
CA MET A 53 -3.08 7.49 7.68
C MET A 53 -2.36 6.78 8.83
N GLY A 54 -1.61 5.71 8.54
CA GLY A 54 -0.80 4.98 9.54
C GLY A 54 0.39 5.79 10.06
N ALA A 55 1.03 6.60 9.20
CA ALA A 55 2.18 7.42 9.58
C ALA A 55 1.80 8.73 10.31
N LEU A 56 0.63 9.32 10.01
CA LEU A 56 0.21 10.60 10.58
C LEU A 56 -0.31 10.47 12.02
N ARG A 57 0.60 10.37 12.99
CA ARG A 57 0.29 10.51 14.43
C ARG A 57 -0.02 11.97 14.79
N GLU A 58 -0.67 12.22 15.94
CA GLU A 58 -1.23 13.54 16.32
C GLU A 58 -0.26 14.73 16.23
N ARG A 59 1.06 14.51 16.29
CA ARG A 59 2.10 15.54 16.15
C ARG A 59 3.16 15.26 15.08
N ALA A 60 3.04 14.16 14.33
CA ALA A 60 4.08 13.69 13.42
C ALA A 60 3.79 14.07 11.95
N ARG A 61 4.84 14.50 11.24
CA ARG A 61 4.84 14.62 9.77
C ARG A 61 5.29 13.29 9.17
N ILE A 62 4.92 13.02 7.90
CA ILE A 62 5.35 11.81 7.18
C ILE A 62 6.89 11.70 7.14
N GLY A 63 7.59 12.84 7.03
CA GLY A 63 9.04 12.91 7.20
C GLY A 63 9.80 11.96 6.26
N ARG A 64 10.73 11.18 6.83
CA ARG A 64 11.57 10.22 6.11
C ARG A 64 10.79 9.09 5.41
N LEU A 65 9.55 8.80 5.83
CA LEU A 65 8.71 7.78 5.20
C LEU A 65 8.10 8.22 3.86
N ALA A 66 8.18 9.51 3.52
CA ALA A 66 7.59 10.03 2.29
C ALA A 66 8.23 9.41 1.04
N LEU A 67 9.54 9.21 1.06
CA LEU A 67 10.27 8.59 -0.04
C LEU A 67 9.90 7.10 -0.22
N PRO A 68 9.95 6.24 0.82
CA PRO A 68 9.42 4.87 0.75
C PRO A 68 7.98 4.79 0.24
N PHE A 69 7.09 5.68 0.69
CA PHE A 69 5.70 5.69 0.24
C PHE A 69 5.59 6.06 -1.24
N ALA A 70 6.37 7.03 -1.71
CA ALA A 70 6.43 7.39 -3.12
C ALA A 70 6.95 6.24 -3.99
N ILE A 71 8.01 5.55 -3.53
CA ILE A 71 8.56 4.38 -4.22
C ILE A 71 7.50 3.28 -4.36
N VAL A 72 6.78 2.95 -3.28
CA VAL A 72 5.70 1.94 -3.31
C VAL A 72 4.57 2.38 -4.24
N ALA A 73 4.17 3.65 -4.19
CA ALA A 73 3.12 4.20 -5.06
C ALA A 73 3.50 4.07 -6.55
N ILE A 74 4.75 4.38 -6.89
CA ILE A 74 5.29 4.27 -8.25
C ILE A 74 5.34 2.80 -8.67
N LEU A 75 5.85 1.91 -7.81
CA LEU A 75 5.91 0.46 -8.08
C LEU A 75 4.53 -0.13 -8.37
N HIS A 76 3.53 0.20 -7.56
CA HIS A 76 2.17 -0.27 -7.77
C HIS A 76 1.57 0.31 -9.05
N THR A 77 1.65 1.61 -9.25
CA THR A 77 1.05 2.27 -10.43
C THR A 77 1.71 1.80 -11.72
N ALA A 78 3.05 1.85 -11.79
CA ALA A 78 3.80 1.42 -12.96
C ALA A 78 3.70 -0.09 -13.19
N GLY A 79 3.74 -0.89 -12.12
CA GLY A 79 3.61 -2.34 -12.21
C GLY A 79 2.25 -2.76 -12.78
N PHE A 80 1.15 -2.19 -12.28
CA PHE A 80 -0.18 -2.49 -12.84
C PHE A 80 -0.33 -1.96 -14.26
N ALA A 81 0.11 -0.74 -14.54
CA ALA A 81 0.03 -0.17 -15.90
C ALA A 81 0.83 -1.01 -16.92
N LEU A 82 2.04 -1.44 -16.55
CA LEU A 82 2.87 -2.32 -17.38
C LEU A 82 2.22 -3.68 -17.57
N ALA A 83 1.72 -4.28 -16.48
CA ALA A 83 1.04 -5.57 -16.53
C ALA A 83 -0.25 -5.53 -17.36
N LEU A 84 -0.96 -4.41 -17.43
CA LEU A 84 -2.13 -4.25 -18.30
C LEU A 84 -1.75 -3.93 -19.75
N GLY A 85 -0.69 -3.15 -19.97
CA GLY A 85 -0.25 -2.77 -21.31
C GLY A 85 0.41 -3.91 -22.10
N LEU A 86 0.88 -4.97 -21.44
CA LEU A 86 1.44 -6.13 -22.12
C LEU A 86 0.36 -6.91 -22.90
N PRO A 87 0.67 -7.47 -24.08
CA PRO A 87 -0.26 -8.30 -24.84
C PRO A 87 -0.49 -9.66 -24.17
N ALA A 88 -1.75 -10.07 -24.00
CA ALA A 88 -2.13 -11.32 -23.31
C ALA A 88 -1.98 -12.54 -24.23
N THR A 89 -0.74 -12.86 -24.59
CA THR A 89 -0.39 -13.93 -25.56
C THR A 89 0.35 -15.11 -24.91
N GLU A 90 0.43 -15.12 -23.57
CA GLU A 90 1.11 -16.17 -22.82
C GLU A 90 0.44 -17.54 -22.99
N ASN A 91 1.25 -18.58 -23.16
CA ASN A 91 0.83 -19.96 -23.38
C ASN A 91 1.85 -20.94 -22.74
N ALA A 92 1.60 -22.25 -22.86
CA ALA A 92 2.41 -23.30 -22.24
C ALA A 92 3.92 -23.28 -22.63
N ASN A 93 4.26 -22.68 -23.77
CA ASN A 93 5.64 -22.59 -24.27
C ASN A 93 6.26 -21.20 -24.02
N SER A 94 5.60 -20.33 -23.25
CA SER A 94 6.11 -18.98 -22.97
C SER A 94 7.32 -19.01 -22.04
N SER A 95 8.26 -18.09 -22.28
CA SER A 95 9.41 -17.91 -21.39
C SER A 95 8.95 -17.54 -19.97
N LEU A 96 9.53 -18.20 -18.99
CA LEU A 96 9.23 -18.00 -17.58
C LEU A 96 10.34 -17.20 -16.90
N PHE A 97 9.93 -16.23 -16.09
CA PHE A 97 10.78 -15.43 -15.23
C PHE A 97 10.64 -15.97 -13.81
N LEU A 98 11.65 -16.71 -13.35
CA LEU A 98 11.63 -17.40 -12.05
C LEU A 98 10.40 -18.30 -11.83
N GLY A 99 9.90 -18.91 -12.91
CA GLY A 99 8.76 -19.83 -12.86
C GLY A 99 7.40 -19.20 -13.18
N LEU A 100 7.33 -17.90 -13.47
CA LEU A 100 6.08 -17.22 -13.85
C LEU A 100 6.17 -16.57 -15.24
N PRO A 101 5.08 -16.53 -16.03
CA PRO A 101 5.01 -15.69 -17.21
C PRO A 101 5.25 -14.22 -16.85
N LEU A 102 5.80 -13.43 -17.78
CA LEU A 102 6.27 -12.06 -17.51
C LEU A 102 5.24 -11.19 -16.78
N ARG A 103 3.98 -11.18 -17.23
CA ARG A 103 2.90 -10.39 -16.59
C ARG A 103 2.66 -10.81 -15.15
N ALA A 104 2.60 -12.11 -14.89
CA ALA A 104 2.44 -12.65 -13.55
C ALA A 104 3.67 -12.33 -12.68
N ALA A 105 4.88 -12.42 -13.23
CA ALA A 105 6.11 -12.04 -12.54
C ALA A 105 6.11 -10.56 -12.12
N ILE A 106 5.64 -9.65 -12.99
CA ILE A 106 5.51 -8.22 -12.66
C ILE A 106 4.53 -8.02 -11.49
N VAL A 107 3.37 -8.67 -11.53
CA VAL A 107 2.36 -8.52 -10.47
C VAL A 107 2.84 -9.15 -9.16
N VAL A 108 3.31 -10.40 -9.19
CA VAL A 108 3.69 -11.14 -7.99
C VAL A 108 4.97 -10.59 -7.37
N TYR A 109 6.03 -10.42 -8.16
CA TYR A 109 7.32 -9.98 -7.63
C TYR A 109 7.41 -8.46 -7.53
N GLY A 110 6.98 -7.73 -8.57
CA GLY A 110 7.06 -6.27 -8.62
C GLY A 110 6.05 -5.58 -7.72
N ILE A 111 4.77 -5.94 -7.81
CA ILE A 111 3.69 -5.26 -7.08
C ILE A 111 3.50 -5.87 -5.69
N GLY A 112 3.59 -7.20 -5.58
CA GLY A 112 3.46 -7.93 -4.32
C GLY A 112 4.73 -7.90 -3.49
N LEU A 113 5.76 -8.63 -3.93
CA LEU A 113 6.92 -8.94 -3.09
C LEU A 113 7.80 -7.72 -2.77
N ILE A 114 8.21 -6.93 -3.77
CA ILE A 114 9.16 -5.82 -3.54
C ILE A 114 8.63 -4.80 -2.51
N PRO A 115 7.39 -4.26 -2.62
CA PRO A 115 6.83 -3.34 -1.64
C PRO A 115 6.74 -3.92 -0.22
N THR A 116 6.46 -5.22 -0.09
CA THR A 116 6.40 -5.89 1.22
C THR A 116 7.75 -5.93 1.93
N LEU A 117 8.86 -5.79 1.20
CA LEU A 117 10.20 -5.67 1.79
C LEU A 117 10.58 -4.21 2.07
N ILE A 118 10.19 -3.28 1.19
CA ILE A 118 10.54 -1.86 1.30
C ILE A 118 9.98 -1.24 2.57
N LEU A 119 8.69 -1.44 2.87
CA LEU A 119 8.05 -0.78 4.01
C LEU A 119 8.61 -1.24 5.36
N PRO A 120 8.75 -2.56 5.66
CA PRO A 120 9.34 -2.99 6.92
C PRO A 120 10.76 -2.48 7.12
N VAL A 121 11.60 -2.49 6.07
CA VAL A 121 12.96 -1.95 6.15
C VAL A 121 12.93 -0.44 6.41
N ALA A 122 12.08 0.31 5.72
CA ALA A 122 11.92 1.74 5.94
C ALA A 122 11.45 2.05 7.38
N TYR A 123 10.52 1.27 7.92
CA TYR A 123 10.07 1.40 9.30
C TYR A 123 11.15 1.01 10.31
N ALA A 124 11.93 -0.05 10.06
CA ALA A 124 13.05 -0.44 10.91
C ALA A 124 14.13 0.67 10.96
N LEU A 125 14.46 1.27 9.82
CA LEU A 125 15.43 2.37 9.73
C LEU A 125 14.92 3.70 10.32
N THR A 126 13.61 3.83 10.54
CA THR A 126 13.00 5.03 11.11
C THR A 126 12.42 4.80 12.50
N PHE A 127 12.63 3.60 13.07
CA PHE A 127 12.02 3.11 14.30
C PHE A 127 12.17 4.13 15.43
N ASP A 128 13.41 4.50 15.78
CA ASP A 128 13.72 5.42 16.88
C ASP A 128 13.02 6.78 16.78
N THR A 129 12.71 7.23 15.56
CA THR A 129 12.05 8.53 15.31
C THR A 129 10.52 8.43 15.20
N GLN A 130 9.98 7.22 15.02
CA GLN A 130 8.57 6.96 14.71
C GLN A 130 7.86 6.16 15.83
N THR A 131 8.61 5.53 16.73
CA THR A 131 8.09 4.76 17.87
C THR A 131 8.28 5.50 19.19
N LEU A 132 7.81 4.89 20.29
CA LEU A 132 8.04 5.43 21.62
C LEU A 132 9.55 5.48 21.89
N SER A 133 10.02 6.62 22.38
CA SER A 133 11.39 6.72 22.87
C SER A 133 11.58 5.84 24.12
N GLU A 134 12.81 5.53 24.48
CA GLU A 134 13.13 4.82 25.73
C GLU A 134 12.49 5.54 26.95
N GLU A 135 12.49 6.88 26.93
CA GLU A 135 11.86 7.71 27.95
C GLU A 135 10.34 7.52 27.99
N ASP A 136 9.68 7.51 26.83
CA ASP A 136 8.23 7.26 26.75
C ASP A 136 7.88 5.85 27.25
N VAL A 137 8.73 4.86 26.95
CA VAL A 137 8.58 3.48 27.43
C VAL A 137 8.74 3.42 28.95
N GLN A 138 9.74 4.09 29.52
CA GLN A 138 9.93 4.16 30.96
C GLN A 138 8.75 4.85 31.65
N LYS A 139 8.25 5.94 31.08
CA LYS A 139 7.07 6.64 31.57
C LYS A 139 5.82 5.75 31.55
N ALA A 140 5.60 5.02 30.47
CA ALA A 140 4.50 4.06 30.38
C ALA A 140 4.63 2.93 31.42
N ARG A 141 5.85 2.39 31.65
CA ARG A 141 6.10 1.39 32.70
C ARG A 141 5.83 1.95 34.10
N ALA A 142 6.27 3.18 34.39
CA ALA A 142 6.05 3.83 35.67
C ALA A 142 4.55 4.03 35.95
N LEU A 143 3.80 4.51 34.96
CA LEU A 143 2.34 4.66 35.06
C LEU A 143 1.64 3.31 35.28
N GLY A 144 2.04 2.26 34.56
CA GLY A 144 1.51 0.91 34.75
C GLY A 144 1.80 0.32 36.12
N ALA A 145 3.00 0.59 36.68
CA ALA A 145 3.37 0.16 38.02
C ALA A 145 2.59 0.93 39.11
N ALA A 146 2.33 2.22 38.90
CA ALA A 146 1.51 3.03 39.81
C ALA A 146 0.05 2.57 39.81
N TYR A 147 -0.52 2.26 38.64
CA TYR A 147 -1.89 1.76 38.52
C TYR A 147 -2.08 0.43 39.25
N ARG A 148 -1.15 -0.52 39.07
CA ARG A 148 -1.19 -1.83 39.76
C ARG A 148 -1.05 -1.74 41.28
N LYS A 149 -0.43 -0.68 41.80
CA LYS A 149 -0.31 -0.45 43.25
C LYS A 149 -1.55 0.21 43.86
N ALA A 150 -2.44 0.74 43.03
CA ALA A 150 -3.68 1.40 43.45
C ALA A 150 -4.89 0.45 43.46
N ASP A 151 -4.75 -0.74 42.86
CA ASP A 151 -5.66 -1.90 42.97
C ASP A 151 -5.23 -2.81 44.15
#